data_AF-A0A061RTF1-F1
#
_entry.id   AF-A0A061RTF1-F1
#
_cell.length_a   1.000
_cell.length_b   1.000
_cell.length_c   1.000
_cell.angle_alpha   90.00
_cell.angle_beta   90.00
_cell.angle_gamma   90.00
#
_symmetry.space_group_name_H-M   'P 1'
#
loop_
_entity.id
_entity.type
_entity.pdbx_description
1 polymer ?
#
loop_
_entity_poly.entity_id
_entity_poly.type
_entity_poly.pdbx_seq_one_letter_code
_entity_poly.pdbx_strand_id
1 'polypeptide(L)'
;MLIFDGFSVKQVSVRRVINFPGGCKKFTIRFDPVTQRYISLSNVLVVNNMLQEHLPIWQAFKLPSMKRRNSLALVSSKDLVTWSVNKVLLHKVQTEYGFQYADFVISSGDILAVLRTAIPAQGQHRDHSMAANRLTFHRITNFRHYLENSVEFGRNTRPRLFLIF
;
A
#
# COMPACT_ATOMS: atom_id res chain seq x y z
N MET A 1 11.79 -11.40 -18.11
CA MET A 1 12.07 -10.16 -17.36
C MET A 1 13.58 -9.98 -17.35
N LEU A 2 14.09 -8.76 -17.50
CA LEU A 2 15.53 -8.49 -17.56
C LEU A 2 15.99 -7.86 -16.25
N ILE A 3 17.12 -8.31 -15.73
CA ILE A 3 17.76 -7.78 -14.51
C ILE A 3 19.12 -7.27 -14.89
N PHE A 4 19.51 -6.15 -14.32
CA PHE A 4 20.88 -5.66 -14.37
C PHE A 4 21.54 -5.83 -13.00
N ASP A 5 22.65 -6.56 -12.93
CA ASP A 5 23.42 -6.77 -11.69
C ASP A 5 24.62 -5.80 -11.55
N GLY A 6 24.65 -4.74 -12.36
CA GLY A 6 25.76 -3.78 -12.40
C GLY A 6 26.79 -4.08 -13.48
N PHE A 7 26.84 -5.32 -13.99
CA PHE A 7 27.83 -5.76 -14.99
C PHE A 7 27.19 -6.41 -16.22
N SER A 8 26.04 -7.06 -16.05
CA SER A 8 25.39 -7.83 -17.11
C SER A 8 23.87 -7.73 -17.05
N VAL A 9 23.22 -7.88 -18.20
CA VAL A 9 21.77 -8.04 -18.29
C VAL A 9 21.45 -9.52 -18.37
N LYS A 10 20.70 -10.03 -17.38
CA LYS A 10 20.28 -11.43 -17.32
C LYS A 10 18.79 -11.55 -17.63
N GLN A 11 18.46 -12.48 -18.51
CA GLN A 11 17.08 -12.88 -18.73
C GLN A 11 16.65 -13.85 -17.63
N VAL A 12 15.59 -13.50 -16.91
CA VAL A 12 14.99 -14.34 -15.88
C VAL A 12 13.53 -14.63 -16.15
N SER A 13 13.13 -15.82 -15.72
CA SER A 13 11.76 -16.28 -15.72
C SER A 13 11.03 -15.75 -14.48
N VAL A 14 9.82 -15.25 -14.69
CA VAL A 14 8.94 -14.85 -13.58
C VAL A 14 8.27 -16.11 -13.04
N ARG A 15 8.64 -16.53 -11.83
CA ARG A 15 8.07 -17.74 -11.20
C ARG A 15 6.61 -17.56 -10.81
N ARG A 16 6.27 -16.42 -10.21
CA ARG A 16 4.91 -16.12 -9.73
C ARG A 16 4.68 -14.63 -9.62
N VAL A 17 3.45 -14.21 -9.88
CA VAL A 17 2.96 -12.87 -9.56
C VAL A 17 1.84 -12.98 -8.54
N ILE A 18 1.99 -12.22 -7.46
CA ILE A 18 1.09 -12.21 -6.30
C ILE A 18 0.23 -10.95 -6.31
N ASN A 19 -0.87 -10.97 -5.57
CA ASN A 19 -1.65 -9.75 -5.35
C ASN A 19 -1.16 -9.12 -4.06
N PHE A 20 -0.56 -7.96 -4.20
CA PHE A 20 -0.17 -7.13 -3.09
C PHE A 20 -1.11 -5.93 -3.06
N PRO A 21 -1.86 -5.68 -1.95
CA PRO A 21 -2.72 -4.52 -1.84
C PRO A 21 -1.89 -3.24 -2.03
N GLY A 22 -2.17 -2.48 -3.10
CA GLY A 22 -1.40 -1.28 -3.44
C GLY A 22 -0.08 -1.53 -4.19
N GLY A 23 0.15 -2.72 -4.76
CA GLY A 23 1.41 -3.09 -5.40
C GLY A 23 1.80 -2.27 -6.63
N CYS A 24 0.86 -1.49 -7.17
CA CYS A 24 1.12 -0.50 -8.21
C CYS A 24 1.63 0.86 -7.69
N LYS A 25 1.85 0.99 -6.37
CA LYS A 25 2.44 2.15 -5.71
C LYS A 25 3.75 1.72 -5.02
N LYS A 26 4.47 2.70 -4.46
CA LYS A 26 5.70 2.43 -3.70
C LYS A 26 5.33 1.94 -2.30
N PHE A 27 6.02 0.91 -1.84
CA PHE A 27 5.79 0.28 -0.53
C PHE A 27 7.12 -0.21 0.05
N THR A 28 7.15 -0.39 1.37
CA THR A 28 8.24 -1.03 2.10
C THR A 28 7.69 -2.19 2.91
N ILE A 29 8.43 -3.30 3.00
CA ILE A 29 8.04 -4.48 3.79
C ILE A 29 9.08 -4.69 4.90
N ARG A 30 8.62 -4.97 6.12
CA ARG A 30 9.47 -5.36 7.26
C ARG A 30 8.88 -6.56 7.98
N PHE A 31 9.73 -7.43 8.50
CA PHE A 31 9.29 -8.58 9.28
C PHE A 31 9.11 -8.17 10.75
N ASP A 32 7.97 -8.55 11.34
CA ASP A 32 7.72 -8.45 12.77
C ASP A 32 8.00 -9.80 13.45
N PRO A 33 9.07 -9.93 14.23
CA PRO A 33 9.42 -11.21 14.87
C PRO A 33 8.43 -11.64 15.95
N VAL A 34 7.62 -10.73 16.50
CA VAL A 34 6.63 -11.07 17.53
C VAL A 34 5.43 -11.77 16.93
N THR A 35 4.87 -11.24 15.84
CA THR A 35 3.70 -11.85 15.18
C THR A 35 4.07 -12.85 14.09
N GLN A 36 5.35 -12.97 13.75
CA GLN A 36 5.85 -13.78 12.62
C GLN A 36 5.15 -13.40 11.30
N ARG A 37 4.98 -12.08 11.09
CA ARG A 37 4.32 -11.52 9.91
C ARG A 37 5.19 -10.48 9.24
N TYR A 38 5.12 -10.45 7.92
CA TYR A 38 5.59 -9.34 7.12
C TYR A 38 4.55 -8.22 7.15
N ILE A 39 5.00 -7.01 7.42
CA ILE A 39 4.19 -5.81 7.61
C ILE A 39 4.53 -4.82 6.51
N SER A 40 3.51 -4.11 6.01
CA SER A 40 3.69 -2.97 5.12
C SER A 40 2.66 -1.88 5.39
N LEU A 41 3.03 -0.64 5.09
CA LEU A 41 2.12 0.50 4.97
C LEU A 41 1.93 0.79 3.48
N SER A 42 0.77 0.44 2.93
CA SER A 42 0.55 0.44 1.48
C SER A 42 -0.66 1.25 1.05
N ASN A 43 -0.58 1.83 -0.13
CA ASN A 43 -1.67 2.59 -0.73
C ASN A 43 -2.73 1.66 -1.34
N VAL A 44 -3.75 1.34 -0.54
CA VAL A 44 -4.95 0.66 -1.01
C VAL A 44 -5.87 1.64 -1.74
N LEU A 45 -6.72 1.14 -2.65
CA LEU A 45 -7.77 1.94 -3.25
C LEU A 45 -9.05 1.74 -2.44
N VAL A 46 -9.64 2.85 -1.99
CA VAL A 46 -10.96 2.89 -1.36
C VAL A 46 -11.90 3.68 -2.28
N VAL A 47 -13.08 3.13 -2.58
CA VAL A 47 -14.11 3.74 -3.42
C VAL A 47 -15.46 3.51 -2.74
N ASN A 48 -16.27 4.57 -2.59
CA ASN A 48 -17.57 4.49 -1.90
C ASN A 48 -17.46 3.82 -0.51
N ASN A 49 -16.38 4.14 0.22
CA ASN A 49 -16.04 3.53 1.52
C ASN A 49 -15.81 2.00 1.49
N MET A 50 -15.64 1.40 0.31
CA MET A 50 -15.29 0.00 0.14
C MET A 50 -13.87 -0.15 -0.42
N LEU A 51 -13.13 -1.16 0.04
CA LEU A 51 -11.84 -1.51 -0.54
C LEU A 51 -12.02 -2.04 -1.97
N GLN A 52 -11.08 -1.68 -2.87
CA GLN A 52 -11.13 -2.07 -4.28
C GLN A 52 -11.23 -3.57 -4.51
N GLU A 53 -10.71 -4.38 -3.58
CA GLU A 53 -10.80 -5.84 -3.65
C GLU A 53 -12.25 -6.37 -3.62
N HIS A 54 -13.23 -5.52 -3.32
CA HIS A 54 -14.68 -5.83 -3.39
C HIS A 54 -15.40 -5.17 -4.58
N LEU A 55 -14.68 -4.48 -5.48
CA LEU A 55 -15.29 -3.85 -6.65
C LEU A 55 -15.27 -4.79 -7.86
N PRO A 56 -16.35 -4.82 -8.68
CA PRO A 56 -16.32 -5.48 -9.97
C PRO A 56 -15.15 -4.96 -10.82
N ILE A 57 -14.42 -5.87 -11.46
CA ILE A 57 -13.19 -5.58 -12.24
C ILE A 57 -13.40 -4.40 -13.22
N TRP A 58 -14.55 -4.31 -13.87
CA TRP A 58 -14.90 -3.23 -14.80
C TRP A 58 -14.94 -1.84 -14.16
N GLN A 59 -15.31 -1.73 -12.88
CA GLN A 59 -15.27 -0.48 -12.12
C GLN A 59 -13.84 -0.12 -11.69
N ALA A 60 -12.99 -1.12 -11.41
CA ALA A 60 -11.58 -0.91 -11.05
C ALA A 60 -10.77 -0.30 -12.20
N PHE A 61 -11.07 -0.65 -13.46
CA PHE A 61 -10.39 -0.16 -14.66
C PHE A 61 -10.89 1.18 -15.20
N LYS A 62 -12.13 1.59 -14.88
CA LYS A 62 -12.68 2.91 -15.29
C LYS A 62 -12.28 4.05 -14.35
N LEU A 63 -11.70 3.75 -13.20
CA LEU A 63 -11.25 4.77 -12.27
C LEU A 63 -9.82 5.20 -12.63
N PRO A 64 -9.44 6.49 -12.48
CA PRO A 64 -8.04 6.93 -12.46
C PRO A 64 -7.27 6.39 -11.22
N SER A 65 -7.54 5.14 -10.85
CA SER A 65 -7.16 4.42 -9.62
C SER A 65 -5.66 4.21 -9.46
N MET A 66 -4.91 4.20 -10.57
CA MET A 66 -3.45 4.09 -10.51
C MET A 66 -2.79 5.34 -9.91
N LYS A 67 -3.38 6.53 -10.12
CA LYS A 67 -2.86 7.79 -9.57
C LYS A 67 -3.32 8.05 -8.13
N ARG A 68 -4.43 7.45 -7.69
CA ARG A 68 -4.98 7.69 -6.35
C ARG A 68 -4.08 7.10 -5.27
N ARG A 69 -3.69 7.95 -4.33
CA ARG A 69 -2.81 7.65 -3.19
C ARG A 69 -3.36 8.29 -1.90
N ASN A 70 -4.65 8.61 -1.88
CA ASN A 70 -5.37 9.27 -0.79
C ASN A 70 -5.81 8.30 0.33
N SER A 71 -5.38 7.04 0.27
CA SER A 71 -5.62 6.05 1.32
C SER A 71 -4.33 5.29 1.61
N LEU A 72 -4.03 5.07 2.89
CA LEU A 72 -2.90 4.28 3.37
C LEU A 72 -3.41 3.26 4.38
N ALA A 73 -3.02 1.99 4.22
CA ALA A 73 -3.43 0.91 5.09
C ALA A 73 -2.24 0.14 5.65
N LEU A 74 -2.42 -0.37 6.87
CA LEU A 74 -1.63 -1.47 7.41
C LEU A 74 -2.04 -2.75 6.71
N VAL A 75 -1.07 -3.43 6.11
CA VAL A 75 -1.25 -4.73 5.47
C VAL A 75 -0.23 -5.71 6.02
N SER A 76 -0.59 -6.99 6.08
CA SER A 76 0.31 -8.03 6.56
C SER A 76 0.21 -9.33 5.78
N SER A 77 1.26 -10.13 5.85
CA SER A 77 1.34 -11.46 5.26
C SER A 77 2.16 -12.39 6.16
N LYS A 78 1.82 -13.68 6.19
CA LYS A 78 2.64 -14.70 6.86
C LYS A 78 3.73 -15.29 5.95
N ASP A 79 3.56 -15.19 4.64
CA ASP A 79 4.31 -15.97 3.64
C ASP A 79 4.88 -15.11 2.49
N LEU A 80 4.72 -13.78 2.55
CA LEU A 80 4.98 -12.82 1.47
C LEU A 80 4.12 -13.02 0.22
N VAL A 81 3.18 -13.97 0.21
CA VAL A 81 2.34 -14.34 -0.94
C VAL A 81 0.93 -13.81 -0.77
N THR A 82 0.36 -14.13 0.38
CA THR A 82 -1.03 -13.90 0.74
C THR A 82 -1.05 -12.73 1.69
N TRP A 83 -1.60 -11.61 1.22
CA TRP A 83 -1.63 -10.35 1.95
C TRP A 83 -3.05 -10.02 2.37
N SER A 84 -3.20 -9.52 3.59
CA SER A 84 -4.46 -9.04 4.16
C SER A 84 -4.39 -7.54 4.38
N VAL A 85 -5.47 -6.83 4.04
CA VAL A 85 -5.66 -5.45 4.51
C VAL A 85 -6.19 -5.49 5.94
N ASN A 86 -5.38 -5.04 6.89
CA ASN A 86 -5.68 -5.12 8.31
C ASN A 86 -6.42 -3.88 8.82
N LYS A 87 -5.97 -2.69 8.41
CA LYS A 87 -6.58 -1.43 8.85
C LYS A 87 -6.29 -0.31 7.87
N VAL A 88 -7.31 0.41 7.42
CA VAL A 88 -7.12 1.72 6.77
C VAL A 88 -6.74 2.73 7.86
N LEU A 89 -5.53 3.29 7.76
CA LEU A 89 -4.95 4.19 8.76
C LEU A 89 -5.25 5.64 8.44
N LEU A 90 -5.10 6.01 7.17
CA LEU A 90 -5.35 7.36 6.66
C LEU A 90 -6.23 7.26 5.43
N HIS A 91 -7.25 8.12 5.35
CA HIS A 91 -8.12 8.24 4.19
C HIS A 91 -8.59 9.67 4.00
N LYS A 92 -8.65 10.12 2.75
CA LYS A 92 -9.34 11.33 2.31
C LYS A 92 -10.21 11.01 1.11
N VAL A 93 -11.44 11.52 1.10
CA VAL A 93 -12.35 11.36 -0.05
C VAL A 93 -11.78 12.10 -1.27
N GLN A 94 -11.18 13.27 -1.02
CA GLN A 94 -10.49 14.11 -2.00
C GLN A 94 -9.29 13.36 -2.61
N THR A 95 -9.17 13.38 -3.94
CA THR A 95 -8.16 12.62 -4.68
C THR A 95 -6.84 13.35 -4.85
N GLU A 96 -6.81 14.66 -4.56
CA GLU A 96 -5.65 15.54 -4.60
C GLU A 96 -4.72 15.31 -3.41
N TYR A 97 -5.21 14.68 -2.34
CA TYR A 97 -4.40 14.24 -1.21
C TYR A 97 -3.59 12.99 -1.58
N GLY A 98 -2.39 12.89 -1.01
CA GLY A 98 -1.52 11.74 -1.21
C GLY A 98 -0.76 11.37 0.06
N PHE A 99 -0.72 10.08 0.38
CA PHE A 99 0.02 9.50 1.50
C PHE A 99 1.03 8.50 0.93
N GLN A 100 2.23 8.94 0.59
CA GLN A 100 3.10 8.19 -0.31
C GLN A 100 4.46 7.87 0.29
N TYR A 101 5.15 6.91 -0.33
CA TYR A 101 6.52 6.53 0.03
C TYR A 101 6.64 6.31 1.54
N ALA A 102 5.66 5.61 2.11
CA ALA A 102 5.66 5.31 3.53
C ALA A 102 6.86 4.44 3.85
N ASP A 103 7.73 4.93 4.71
CA ASP A 103 8.80 4.15 5.32
C ASP A 103 8.66 4.18 6.83
N PHE A 104 9.07 3.11 7.49
CA PHE A 104 8.72 2.92 8.90
C PHE A 104 9.66 1.98 9.64
N VAL A 105 9.72 2.09 10.96
CA VAL A 105 10.37 1.09 11.81
C VAL A 105 9.35 0.52 12.80
N ILE A 106 9.56 -0.72 13.22
CA ILE A 106 8.82 -1.32 14.32
C ILE A 106 9.65 -1.09 15.58
N SER A 107 9.09 -0.41 16.58
CA SER A 107 9.77 -0.11 17.83
C SER A 107 8.81 -0.21 19.01
N SER A 108 9.20 -0.96 20.03
CA SER A 108 8.51 -1.01 21.33
C SER A 108 6.99 -1.27 21.26
N GLY A 109 6.54 -2.11 20.33
CA GLY A 109 5.11 -2.41 20.15
C GLY A 109 4.41 -1.61 19.05
N ASP A 110 5.06 -0.58 18.54
CA ASP A 110 4.46 0.40 17.64
C ASP A 110 5.15 0.42 16.28
N ILE A 111 4.48 1.07 15.33
CA ILE A 111 5.11 1.50 14.08
C ILE A 111 5.37 3.01 14.16
N LEU A 112 6.61 3.42 13.90
CA LEU A 112 7.00 4.81 13.67
C LEU A 112 7.22 5.00 12.18
N ALA A 113 6.45 5.86 11.55
CA ALA A 113 6.43 6.01 10.09
C ALA A 113 6.68 7.46 9.66
N VAL A 114 7.33 7.59 8.51
CA VAL A 114 7.48 8.84 7.76
C VAL A 114 6.83 8.70 6.40
N LEU A 115 6.04 9.69 6.01
CA LEU A 115 5.32 9.73 4.74
C LEU A 115 5.70 10.98 3.97
N ARG A 116 5.84 10.83 2.66
CA ARG A 116 5.75 11.95 1.72
C ARG A 116 4.27 12.23 1.44
N THR A 117 3.79 13.32 1.97
CA THR A 117 2.38 13.70 1.93
C THR A 117 2.15 14.81 0.92
N ALA A 118 1.12 14.67 0.11
CA ALA A 118 0.57 15.75 -0.67
C ALA A 118 -0.67 16.31 0.01
N ILE A 119 -0.66 17.61 0.27
CA ILE A 119 -1.82 18.38 0.71
C ILE A 119 -2.02 19.52 -0.29
N PRO A 120 -3.17 19.62 -0.96
CA PRO A 120 -3.43 20.72 -1.89
C PRO A 120 -3.43 22.07 -1.15
N ALA A 121 -2.90 23.11 -1.80
CA ALA A 121 -3.10 24.48 -1.33
C ALA A 121 -4.57 24.89 -1.52
N GLN A 122 -5.05 25.84 -0.72
CA GLN A 122 -6.43 26.35 -0.88
C GLN A 122 -6.67 26.81 -2.32
N GLY A 123 -7.77 26.34 -2.93
CA GLY A 123 -8.14 26.66 -4.31
C GLY A 123 -7.39 25.91 -5.41
N GLN A 124 -6.44 25.02 -5.09
CA GLN A 124 -5.77 24.20 -6.10
C GLN A 124 -6.44 22.82 -6.24
N HIS A 125 -7.09 22.60 -7.40
CA HIS A 125 -7.89 21.41 -7.72
C HIS A 125 -7.21 20.44 -8.72
N ARG A 126 -5.96 20.67 -9.11
CA ARG A 126 -5.25 19.81 -10.09
C ARG A 126 -4.51 18.67 -9.38
N ASP A 127 -4.04 17.68 -10.16
CA ASP A 127 -3.41 16.40 -9.77
C ASP A 127 -2.19 16.56 -8.81
N HIS A 128 -2.43 17.00 -7.57
CA HIS A 128 -1.39 17.25 -6.57
C HIS A 128 -1.04 16.01 -5.77
N SER A 129 -1.75 14.89 -5.94
CA SER A 129 -1.55 13.73 -5.08
C SER A 129 -0.09 13.30 -5.07
N MET A 130 0.63 13.42 -6.20
CA MET A 130 2.04 13.09 -6.40
C MET A 130 3.05 14.18 -6.00
N ALA A 131 2.61 15.37 -5.61
CA ALA A 131 3.51 16.50 -5.33
C ALA A 131 4.41 16.28 -4.12
N ALA A 132 4.00 15.46 -3.15
CA ALA A 132 4.79 15.15 -1.95
C ALA A 132 5.31 16.41 -1.22
N ASN A 133 4.49 17.47 -1.18
CA ASN A 133 4.88 18.81 -0.70
C ASN A 133 5.05 18.92 0.83
N ARG A 134 4.86 17.82 1.58
CA ARG A 134 5.08 17.75 3.02
C ARG A 134 5.72 16.43 3.41
N LEU A 135 6.55 16.47 4.46
CA LEU A 135 7.01 15.27 5.17
C LEU A 135 6.21 15.18 6.47
N THR A 136 5.56 14.06 6.74
CA THR A 136 4.75 13.87 7.95
C THR A 136 5.20 12.65 8.72
N PHE A 137 5.15 12.74 10.05
CA PHE A 137 5.54 11.68 10.98
C PHE A 137 4.31 11.12 11.67
N HIS A 138 4.26 9.80 11.79
CA HIS A 138 3.11 9.07 12.32
C HIS A 138 3.57 8.00 13.29
N ARG A 139 2.79 7.80 14.35
CA ARG A 139 2.93 6.66 15.27
C ARG A 139 1.66 5.85 15.21
N ILE A 140 1.75 4.57 14.90
CA ILE A 140 0.64 3.61 14.96
C ILE A 140 0.86 2.79 16.22
N THR A 141 0.18 3.18 17.28
CA THR A 141 0.30 2.55 18.60
C THR A 141 -0.32 1.17 18.61
N ASN A 142 0.37 0.20 19.21
CA ASN A 142 -0.09 -1.17 19.37
C ASN A 142 -0.65 -1.79 18.07
N PHE A 143 0.08 -1.60 16.96
CA PHE A 143 -0.43 -1.96 15.63
C PHE A 143 -0.81 -3.44 15.49
N ARG A 144 -0.23 -4.30 16.35
CA ARG A 144 -0.48 -5.75 16.36
C ARG A 144 -1.94 -6.10 16.68
N HIS A 145 -2.64 -5.26 17.44
CA HIS A 145 -4.07 -5.42 17.70
C HIS A 145 -4.91 -5.42 16.41
N TYR A 146 -4.43 -4.79 15.34
CA TYR A 146 -5.10 -4.79 14.04
C TYR A 146 -4.78 -6.03 13.19
N LEU A 147 -3.78 -6.84 13.56
CA LEU A 147 -3.36 -7.99 12.76
C LEU A 147 -4.26 -9.22 12.94
N GLU A 148 -5.01 -9.27 14.05
CA GLU A 148 -5.96 -10.33 14.38
C GLU A 148 -7.29 -10.15 13.63
N ASN A 149 -7.63 -8.91 13.31
CA ASN A 149 -8.79 -8.56 12.51
C ASN A 149 -8.34 -8.30 11.07
N SER A 150 -8.42 -9.30 10.17
CA SER A 150 -8.58 -8.95 8.76
C SER A 150 -9.90 -8.21 8.64
N VAL A 151 -9.92 -7.06 7.97
CA VAL A 151 -11.21 -6.50 7.56
C VAL A 151 -11.82 -7.52 6.58
N GLU A 152 -12.71 -8.39 7.06
CA GLU A 152 -13.56 -9.19 6.19
C GLU A 152 -14.57 -8.25 5.57
N PHE A 153 -14.25 -7.75 4.38
CA PHE A 153 -15.30 -7.52 3.40
C PHE A 153 -15.26 -8.69 2.40
N GLY A 154 -16.41 -9.03 1.84
CA GLY A 154 -16.72 -10.32 1.23
C GLY A 154 -15.71 -10.90 0.24
N ARG A 155 -15.62 -12.24 0.31
CA ARG A 155 -14.94 -13.21 -0.55
C ARG A 155 -14.50 -12.74 -1.95
N ASN A 156 -13.28 -13.19 -2.28
CA ASN A 156 -12.79 -13.65 -3.57
C ASN A 156 -12.31 -12.64 -4.65
N THR A 157 -11.03 -12.84 -4.98
CA THR A 157 -10.35 -12.78 -6.31
C THR A 157 -9.50 -11.56 -6.70
N ARG A 158 -8.17 -11.82 -6.63
CA ARG A 158 -6.98 -11.35 -7.41
C ARG A 158 -7.18 -10.26 -8.50
N PRO A 159 -6.25 -9.27 -8.69
CA PRO A 159 -5.13 -9.43 -9.65
C PRO A 159 -3.83 -8.60 -9.40
N ARG A 160 -2.87 -8.70 -10.35
CA ARG A 160 -1.39 -8.77 -10.28
C ARG A 160 -0.62 -7.52 -10.76
N LEU A 161 0.60 -7.28 -10.22
CA LEU A 161 1.66 -6.42 -10.81
C LEU A 161 3.08 -6.98 -10.53
N PHE A 162 4.03 -6.72 -11.42
CA PHE A 162 5.36 -7.32 -11.56
C PHE A 162 6.44 -6.65 -10.68
N LEU A 163 7.36 -7.45 -10.13
CA LEU A 163 8.60 -6.97 -9.52
C LEU A 163 9.79 -7.84 -9.94
N ILE A 164 10.92 -7.16 -10.16
CA ILE A 164 12.13 -7.62 -10.84
C ILE A 164 13.23 -7.83 -9.81
N PHE A 165 13.79 -9.04 -9.77
CA PHE A 165 15.15 -9.32 -9.27
C PHE A 165 15.86 -10.12 -10.31
#